data_AF-A0A0S6X3E7-F1
#
_entry.id   AF-A0A0S6X3E7-F1
#
_cell.length_a   1.000
_cell.length_b   1.000
_cell.length_c   1.000
_cell.angle_alpha   90.00
_cell.angle_beta   90.00
_cell.angle_gamma   90.00
#
_symmetry.space_group_name_H-M   'P 1'
#
loop_
_entity.id
_entity.type
_entity.pdbx_description
1 polymer ?
#
loop_
_entity_poly.entity_id
_entity_poly.type
_entity_poly.pdbx_seq_one_letter_code
_entity_poly.pdbx_strand_id
1 'polypeptide(L)'
;MRDGDVIDISLSELSLRSGLNSALVKYYFGNKAGLLKALLDRDWEAIVTSVDALVAKDGWAPEAKLRRHILKVVDTFYEVPYLNRLTMRVIRESDDTEARRIADCYLSPMYRAYESLIGDGVAAGVFRPTDPQLFYFTVTGAADRFFSARLVLKHCFDQDTLTETLRDRYREHTLDIIMAGILAR
;
A
#
# COMPACT_ATOMS: atom_id res chain seq x y z
N MET A 1 -11.65 5.25 -9.23
CA MET A 1 -11.41 4.87 -7.82
C MET A 1 -10.70 5.96 -7.06
N ARG A 2 -9.44 6.30 -7.39
CA ARG A 2 -8.70 7.38 -6.74
C ARG A 2 -9.44 8.72 -6.77
N ASP A 3 -9.99 9.18 -7.88
CA ASP A 3 -10.61 10.52 -7.91
C ASP A 3 -11.91 10.57 -7.07
N GLY A 4 -12.71 9.50 -7.11
CA GLY A 4 -14.07 9.46 -6.53
C GLY A 4 -14.20 8.92 -5.09
N ASP A 5 -13.12 8.43 -4.48
CA ASP A 5 -13.09 7.77 -3.16
C ASP A 5 -13.93 6.49 -3.09
N VAL A 6 -14.00 5.82 -4.23
CA VAL A 6 -14.80 4.63 -4.43
C VAL A 6 -13.91 3.44 -4.70
N ILE A 7 -14.35 2.28 -4.23
CA ILE A 7 -13.75 0.96 -4.51
C ILE A 7 -14.52 0.19 -5.58
N ASP A 8 -15.30 0.92 -6.37
CA ASP A 8 -16.12 0.38 -7.44
C ASP A 8 -16.02 1.27 -8.68
N ILE A 9 -16.30 0.70 -9.85
CA ILE A 9 -16.20 1.41 -11.14
C ILE A 9 -17.43 1.15 -12.01
N SER A 10 -17.88 2.17 -12.74
CA SER A 10 -18.83 1.96 -13.83
C SER A 10 -18.10 1.58 -15.12
N LEU A 11 -18.57 0.55 -15.82
CA LEU A 11 -18.00 0.20 -17.13
C LEU A 11 -18.26 1.29 -18.18
N SER A 12 -19.36 2.04 -18.06
CA SER A 12 -19.63 3.16 -18.96
C SER A 12 -18.65 4.32 -18.71
N GLU A 13 -18.37 4.63 -17.45
CA GLU A 13 -17.37 5.65 -17.07
C GLU A 13 -15.97 5.23 -17.52
N LEU A 14 -15.61 3.96 -17.33
CA LEU A 14 -14.33 3.41 -17.78
C LEU A 14 -14.17 3.57 -19.30
N SER A 15 -15.19 3.21 -20.08
CA SER A 15 -15.17 3.39 -21.54
C SER A 15 -15.06 4.85 -21.95
N LEU A 16 -15.81 5.73 -21.30
CA LEU A 16 -15.76 7.17 -21.59
C LEU A 16 -14.37 7.76 -21.31
N ARG A 17 -13.76 7.43 -20.17
CA ARG A 17 -12.45 7.97 -19.77
C ARG A 17 -11.28 7.35 -20.54
N SER A 18 -11.37 6.08 -20.93
CA SER A 18 -10.31 5.39 -21.69
C SER A 18 -10.41 5.59 -23.20
N GLY A 19 -11.57 6.00 -23.72
CA GLY A 19 -11.86 5.99 -25.16
C GLY A 19 -12.01 4.58 -25.74
N LEU A 20 -12.06 3.54 -24.89
CA LEU A 20 -12.10 2.13 -25.30
C LEU A 20 -13.51 1.54 -25.16
N ASN A 21 -13.84 0.63 -26.07
CA ASN A 21 -15.13 -0.07 -26.07
C ASN A 21 -15.25 -0.99 -24.83
N SER A 22 -16.39 -0.96 -24.15
CA SER A 22 -16.70 -1.79 -22.97
C SER A 22 -16.62 -3.29 -23.26
N ALA A 23 -16.75 -3.70 -24.53
CA ALA A 23 -16.51 -5.07 -24.96
C ALA A 23 -15.08 -5.56 -24.64
N LEU A 24 -14.08 -4.68 -24.64
CA LEU A 24 -12.71 -5.02 -24.27
C LEU A 24 -12.58 -5.42 -22.80
N VAL A 25 -13.46 -4.92 -21.93
CA VAL A 25 -13.48 -5.35 -20.52
C VAL A 25 -13.85 -6.82 -20.44
N LYS A 26 -14.85 -7.26 -21.20
CA LYS A 26 -15.23 -8.67 -21.27
C LYS A 26 -14.13 -9.52 -21.92
N TYR A 27 -13.48 -8.99 -22.97
CA TYR A 27 -12.42 -9.70 -23.67
C TYR A 27 -11.19 -9.95 -22.79
N TYR A 28 -10.68 -8.93 -22.10
CA TYR A 28 -9.45 -9.05 -21.29
C TYR A 28 -9.70 -9.58 -19.88
N PHE A 29 -10.82 -9.20 -19.28
CA PHE A 29 -11.05 -9.43 -17.85
C PHE A 29 -12.28 -10.31 -17.57
N GLY A 30 -13.02 -10.71 -18.61
CA GLY A 30 -14.28 -11.46 -18.50
C GLY A 30 -15.44 -10.62 -17.96
N ASN A 31 -15.26 -10.01 -16.80
CA ASN A 31 -16.24 -9.18 -16.12
C ASN A 31 -15.57 -8.10 -15.24
N LYS A 32 -16.39 -7.33 -14.54
CA LYS A 32 -15.92 -6.29 -13.63
C LYS A 32 -15.10 -6.84 -12.46
N ALA A 33 -15.46 -7.99 -11.88
CA ALA A 33 -14.70 -8.60 -10.80
C ALA A 33 -13.29 -9.02 -11.27
N GLY A 34 -13.18 -9.59 -12.48
CA GLY A 34 -11.89 -9.89 -13.09
C GLY A 34 -11.04 -8.65 -13.35
N LEU A 35 -11.66 -7.52 -13.71
CA LEU A 35 -10.96 -6.25 -13.86
C LEU A 35 -10.46 -5.72 -12.52
N LEU A 36 -11.26 -5.81 -11.45
CA LEU A 36 -10.85 -5.40 -10.10
C LEU A 36 -9.70 -6.27 -9.57
N LYS A 37 -9.75 -7.58 -9.84
CA LYS A 37 -8.67 -8.51 -9.53
C LYS A 37 -7.39 -8.16 -10.29
N ALA A 38 -7.46 -7.95 -11.60
CA ALA A 38 -6.28 -7.57 -12.39
C ALA A 38 -5.68 -6.23 -11.95
N LEU A 39 -6.52 -5.27 -11.55
CA LEU A 39 -6.06 -4.00 -10.95
C LEU A 39 -5.31 -4.25 -9.63
N LEU A 40 -5.86 -5.11 -8.77
CA LEU A 40 -5.27 -5.48 -7.50
C LEU A 40 -3.93 -6.20 -7.69
N ASP A 41 -3.88 -7.16 -8.61
CA ASP A 41 -2.66 -7.93 -8.94
C ASP A 41 -1.56 -6.98 -9.42
N ARG A 42 -1.87 -6.05 -10.35
CA ARG A 42 -0.93 -5.03 -10.82
C ARG A 42 -0.35 -4.19 -9.67
N ASP A 43 -1.22 -3.69 -8.80
CA ASP A 43 -0.81 -2.77 -7.72
C ASP A 43 0.05 -3.51 -6.68
N TRP A 44 -0.31 -4.75 -6.31
CA TRP A 44 0.48 -5.55 -5.37
C TRP A 44 1.80 -6.06 -5.96
N GLU A 45 1.83 -6.49 -7.22
CA GLU A 45 3.06 -6.95 -7.88
C GLU A 45 4.13 -5.85 -7.90
N ALA A 46 3.72 -4.61 -8.18
CA ALA A 46 4.61 -3.46 -8.14
C ALA A 46 5.17 -3.20 -6.72
N ILE A 47 4.34 -3.36 -5.68
CA ILE A 47 4.73 -3.18 -4.27
C ILE A 47 5.70 -4.28 -3.84
N VAL A 48 5.35 -5.55 -4.05
CA VAL A 48 6.18 -6.70 -3.67
C VAL A 48 7.54 -6.61 -4.36
N THR A 49 7.57 -6.35 -5.68
CA THR A 49 8.82 -6.18 -6.44
C THR A 49 9.67 -5.04 -5.89
N SER A 50 9.05 -3.90 -5.55
CA SER A 50 9.77 -2.75 -4.98
C SER A 50 10.35 -3.05 -3.60
N VAL A 51 9.66 -3.84 -2.78
CA VAL A 51 10.10 -4.19 -1.43
C VAL A 51 11.20 -5.24 -1.50
N ASP A 52 11.04 -6.28 -2.32
CA ASP A 52 12.07 -7.30 -2.54
C ASP A 52 13.38 -6.66 -3.03
N ALA A 53 13.30 -5.74 -3.98
CA ALA A 53 14.46 -4.99 -4.46
C ALA A 53 15.14 -4.14 -3.38
N LEU A 54 14.38 -3.63 -2.40
CA LEU A 54 14.92 -2.87 -1.27
C LEU A 54 15.60 -3.80 -0.24
N VAL A 55 14.96 -4.93 0.07
CA VAL A 55 15.50 -5.94 1.00
C VAL A 55 16.81 -6.50 0.46
N ALA A 56 16.83 -6.92 -0.80
CA ALA A 56 18.00 -7.48 -1.48
C ALA A 56 19.16 -6.50 -1.72
N LYS A 57 18.97 -5.21 -1.42
CA LYS A 57 19.99 -4.19 -1.67
C LYS A 57 21.10 -4.25 -0.62
N ASP A 58 22.23 -4.82 -0.96
CA ASP A 58 23.38 -4.89 -0.06
C ASP A 58 24.05 -3.52 0.16
N GLY A 59 24.81 -3.41 1.27
CA GLY A 59 25.62 -2.23 1.60
C GLY A 59 24.83 -1.02 2.15
N TRP A 60 23.51 -1.11 2.27
CA TRP A 60 22.70 -0.09 2.93
C TRP A 60 22.57 -0.37 4.42
N ALA A 61 22.81 0.65 5.25
CA ALA A 61 22.54 0.56 6.68
C ALA A 61 21.06 0.24 6.94
N PRO A 62 20.71 -0.61 7.93
CA PRO A 62 19.33 -0.99 8.23
C PRO A 62 18.41 0.22 8.38
N GLU A 63 18.90 1.25 9.07
CA GLU A 63 18.21 2.52 9.26
C GLU A 63 17.85 3.20 7.95
N ALA A 64 18.79 3.30 7.01
CA ALA A 64 18.58 3.92 5.71
C ALA A 64 17.59 3.11 4.84
N LYS A 65 17.66 1.77 4.90
CA LYS A 65 16.69 0.90 4.23
C LYS A 65 15.28 1.15 4.77
N LEU A 66 15.12 1.14 6.10
CA LEU A 66 13.82 1.32 6.72
C LEU A 66 13.23 2.72 6.45
N ARG A 67 14.06 3.77 6.51
CA ARG A 67 13.62 5.11 6.10
C ARG A 67 13.10 5.13 4.67
N ARG A 68 13.86 4.56 3.73
CA ARG A 68 13.46 4.50 2.32
C ARG A 68 12.14 3.74 2.14
N HIS A 69 11.95 2.66 2.90
CA HIS A 69 10.72 1.86 2.90
C HIS A 69 9.52 2.67 3.37
N ILE A 70 9.59 3.29 4.56
CA ILE A 70 8.48 4.08 5.14
C ILE A 70 8.04 5.18 4.17
N LEU A 71 9.00 5.91 3.60
CA LEU A 71 8.73 6.95 2.62
C LEU A 71 8.00 6.38 1.39
N LYS A 72 8.42 5.21 0.89
CA LYS A 72 7.76 4.55 -0.25
C LYS A 72 6.36 4.06 0.11
N VAL A 73 6.12 3.60 1.34
CA VAL A 73 4.77 3.20 1.79
C VAL A 73 3.80 4.38 1.72
N VAL A 74 4.23 5.57 2.18
CA VAL A 74 3.41 6.79 2.08
C VAL A 74 3.14 7.15 0.62
N ASP A 75 4.16 7.08 -0.25
CA ASP A 75 3.99 7.33 -1.69
C ASP A 75 2.99 6.34 -2.32
N THR A 76 3.06 5.05 -1.96
CA THR A 76 2.13 4.02 -2.44
C THR A 76 0.70 4.34 -2.05
N PHE A 77 0.42 4.67 -0.78
CA PHE A 77 -0.95 5.00 -0.36
C PHE A 77 -1.45 6.35 -0.91
N TYR A 78 -0.54 7.25 -1.29
CA TYR A 78 -0.91 8.44 -2.05
C TYR A 78 -1.33 8.11 -3.49
N GLU A 79 -0.60 7.22 -4.16
CA GLU A 79 -0.84 6.80 -5.55
C GLU A 79 -2.09 5.90 -5.67
N VAL A 80 -2.24 4.93 -4.76
CA VAL A 80 -3.31 3.93 -4.74
C VAL A 80 -4.05 3.91 -3.39
N PRO A 81 -4.75 5.00 -3.00
CA PRO A 81 -5.42 5.10 -1.69
C PRO A 81 -6.58 4.12 -1.49
N TYR A 82 -7.02 3.46 -2.56
CA TYR A 82 -8.07 2.44 -2.50
C TYR A 82 -7.52 1.04 -2.20
N LEU A 83 -6.19 0.83 -2.18
CA LEU A 83 -5.54 -0.48 -2.18
C LEU A 83 -6.04 -1.39 -1.05
N ASN A 84 -5.99 -0.94 0.21
CA ASN A 84 -6.39 -1.76 1.35
C ASN A 84 -7.89 -2.11 1.29
N ARG A 85 -8.73 -1.11 1.00
CA ARG A 85 -10.19 -1.31 0.89
C ARG A 85 -10.54 -2.26 -0.26
N LEU A 86 -9.85 -2.15 -1.39
CA LEU A 86 -10.02 -3.05 -2.53
C LEU A 86 -9.54 -4.47 -2.20
N THR A 87 -8.37 -4.61 -1.56
CA THR A 87 -7.85 -5.91 -1.09
C THR A 87 -8.85 -6.61 -0.18
N MET A 88 -9.36 -5.90 0.83
CA MET A 88 -10.35 -6.45 1.77
C MET A 88 -11.68 -6.80 1.10
N ARG A 89 -12.11 -6.00 0.12
CA ARG A 89 -13.31 -6.31 -0.67
C ARG A 89 -13.12 -7.59 -1.48
N VAL A 90 -12.03 -7.67 -2.24
CA VAL A 90 -11.75 -8.83 -3.10
C VAL A 90 -11.61 -10.09 -2.25
N ILE A 91 -10.90 -10.07 -1.12
CA ILE A 91 -10.80 -11.22 -0.21
C ILE A 91 -12.19 -11.66 0.29
N ARG A 92 -13.06 -10.72 0.68
CA ARG A 92 -14.40 -11.02 1.21
C ARG A 92 -15.35 -11.58 0.15
N GLU A 93 -15.21 -11.14 -1.09
CA GLU A 93 -16.02 -11.59 -2.23
C GLU A 93 -15.47 -12.85 -2.92
N SER A 94 -14.27 -13.29 -2.53
CA SER A 94 -13.57 -14.45 -3.10
C SER A 94 -13.92 -15.74 -2.37
N ASP A 95 -13.70 -16.88 -3.04
CA ASP A 95 -13.65 -18.17 -2.36
C ASP A 95 -12.33 -18.35 -1.57
N ASP A 96 -12.27 -19.39 -0.75
CA ASP A 96 -11.09 -19.70 0.06
C ASP A 96 -9.81 -19.89 -0.76
N THR A 97 -9.92 -20.34 -2.02
CA THR A 97 -8.75 -20.58 -2.88
C THR A 97 -8.14 -19.26 -3.31
N GLU A 98 -8.97 -18.34 -3.79
CA GLU A 98 -8.51 -17.02 -4.22
C GLU A 98 -8.09 -16.13 -3.03
N ALA A 99 -8.79 -16.22 -1.90
CA ALA A 99 -8.37 -15.54 -0.67
C ALA A 99 -6.98 -16.01 -0.19
N ARG A 100 -6.70 -17.32 -0.24
CA ARG A 100 -5.37 -17.87 0.06
C ARG A 100 -4.34 -17.41 -0.96
N ARG A 101 -4.66 -17.40 -2.26
CA ARG A 101 -3.76 -16.88 -3.29
C ARG A 101 -3.33 -15.44 -3.00
N ILE A 102 -4.27 -14.56 -2.65
CA ILE A 102 -3.96 -13.16 -2.30
C ILE A 102 -3.04 -13.09 -1.07
N ALA A 103 -3.33 -13.89 -0.03
CA ALA A 103 -2.48 -13.96 1.14
C ALA A 103 -1.06 -14.44 0.80
N ASP A 104 -0.94 -15.52 0.05
CA ASP A 104 0.34 -16.17 -0.28
C ASP A 104 1.18 -15.37 -1.28
N CYS A 105 0.54 -14.75 -2.28
CA CYS A 105 1.24 -14.00 -3.32
C CYS A 105 1.63 -12.58 -2.89
N TYR A 106 0.88 -11.96 -1.98
CA TYR A 106 1.04 -10.52 -1.69
C TYR A 106 1.31 -10.23 -0.21
N LEU A 107 0.52 -10.78 0.71
CA LEU A 107 0.65 -10.44 2.13
C LEU A 107 1.83 -11.16 2.79
N SER A 108 1.99 -12.46 2.52
CA SER A 108 3.07 -13.29 3.06
C SER A 108 4.47 -12.79 2.66
N PRO A 109 4.75 -12.40 1.39
CA PRO A 109 6.02 -11.78 1.03
C PRO A 109 6.29 -10.48 1.80
N MET A 110 5.27 -9.65 2.00
CA MET A 110 5.41 -8.42 2.78
C MET A 110 5.78 -8.70 4.23
N TYR A 111 5.18 -9.70 4.86
CA TYR A 111 5.56 -10.08 6.24
C TYR A 111 7.01 -10.57 6.32
N ARG A 112 7.44 -11.42 5.38
CA ARG A 112 8.85 -11.90 5.32
C ARG A 112 9.84 -10.75 5.11
N ALA A 113 9.49 -9.78 4.27
CA ALA A 113 10.31 -8.60 4.06
C ALA A 113 10.46 -7.77 5.36
N TYR A 114 9.38 -7.62 6.14
CA TYR A 114 9.44 -6.94 7.43
C TYR A 114 10.23 -7.75 8.47
N GLU A 115 10.09 -9.07 8.51
CA GLU A 115 10.92 -9.94 9.36
C GLU A 115 12.41 -9.76 9.08
N SER A 116 12.81 -9.72 7.80
CA SER A 116 14.20 -9.46 7.40
C SER A 116 14.63 -8.03 7.75
N LEU A 117 13.90 -7.00 7.34
CA LEU A 117 14.29 -5.60 7.58
C LEU A 117 14.42 -5.26 9.06
N ILE A 118 13.47 -5.72 9.88
CA ILE A 118 13.49 -5.47 11.31
C ILE A 118 14.51 -6.37 12.00
N GLY A 119 14.57 -7.65 11.62
CA GLY A 119 15.53 -8.62 12.16
C GLY A 119 16.98 -8.17 11.99
N ASP A 120 17.35 -7.73 10.78
CA ASP A 120 18.70 -7.25 10.46
C ASP A 120 19.08 -6.03 11.32
N GLY A 121 18.16 -5.08 11.49
CA GLY A 121 18.43 -3.89 12.29
C GLY A 121 18.44 -4.13 13.80
N VAL A 122 17.66 -5.10 14.30
CA VAL A 122 17.74 -5.55 15.70
C VAL A 122 19.06 -6.28 15.95
N ALA A 123 19.48 -7.17 15.04
CA ALA A 123 20.75 -7.89 15.13
C ALA A 123 21.96 -6.93 15.09
N ALA A 124 21.86 -5.83 14.32
CA ALA A 124 22.86 -4.78 14.27
C ALA A 124 22.81 -3.80 15.46
N GLY A 125 21.86 -3.94 16.39
CA GLY A 125 21.69 -3.03 17.53
C GLY A 125 21.15 -1.65 17.16
N VAL A 126 20.69 -1.46 15.93
CA VAL A 126 20.15 -0.18 15.41
C VAL A 126 18.69 0.00 15.82
N PHE A 127 17.93 -1.09 15.86
CA PHE A 127 16.51 -1.10 16.22
C PHE A 127 16.29 -1.77 17.57
N ARG A 128 15.32 -1.27 18.34
CA ARG A 128 14.85 -1.96 19.53
C ARG A 128 14.13 -3.26 19.16
N PRO A 129 14.13 -4.30 20.02
CA PRO A 129 13.29 -5.48 19.81
C PRO A 129 11.81 -5.08 19.67
N THR A 130 11.20 -5.51 18.58
CA THR A 130 9.78 -5.29 18.29
C THR A 130 9.25 -6.43 17.43
N ASP A 131 7.95 -6.67 17.51
CA ASP A 131 7.25 -7.60 16.63
C ASP A 131 7.17 -7.01 15.20
N PRO A 132 7.72 -7.66 14.16
CA PRO A 132 7.70 -7.16 12.79
C PRO A 132 6.29 -7.08 12.20
N GLN A 133 5.37 -7.97 12.59
CA GLN A 133 3.99 -7.98 12.11
C GLN A 133 3.21 -6.79 12.69
N LEU A 134 3.35 -6.51 13.99
CA LEU A 134 2.73 -5.32 14.59
C LEU A 134 3.33 -4.04 14.02
N PHE A 135 4.63 -4.03 13.73
CA PHE A 135 5.28 -2.90 13.08
C PHE A 135 4.75 -2.69 11.66
N TYR A 136 4.55 -3.75 10.86
CA TYR A 136 3.89 -3.68 9.55
C TYR A 136 2.53 -3.00 9.62
N PHE A 137 1.66 -3.43 10.55
CA PHE A 137 0.33 -2.83 10.72
C PHE A 137 0.41 -1.37 11.17
N THR A 138 1.41 -1.01 11.99
CA THR A 138 1.62 0.36 12.43
C THR A 138 1.99 1.27 11.25
N VAL A 139 2.96 0.87 10.43
CA VAL A 139 3.42 1.68 9.28
C VAL A 139 2.32 1.83 8.24
N THR A 140 1.71 0.70 7.84
CA THR A 140 0.67 0.70 6.80
C THR A 140 -0.62 1.37 7.28
N GLY A 141 -1.00 1.16 8.55
CA GLY A 141 -2.17 1.81 9.14
C GLY A 141 -2.03 3.32 9.26
N ALA A 142 -0.84 3.83 9.64
CA ALA A 142 -0.56 5.26 9.63
C ALA A 142 -0.71 5.84 8.22
N ALA A 143 -0.02 5.27 7.23
CA ALA A 143 -0.06 5.74 5.85
C ALA A 143 -1.48 5.69 5.24
N ASP A 144 -2.17 4.55 5.35
CA ASP A 144 -3.52 4.37 4.80
C ASP A 144 -4.53 5.32 5.44
N ARG A 145 -4.51 5.45 6.78
CA ARG A 145 -5.53 6.22 7.50
C ARG A 145 -5.62 7.66 7.03
N PHE A 146 -4.49 8.31 6.71
CA PHE A 146 -4.45 9.69 6.25
C PHE A 146 -5.10 9.87 4.88
N PHE A 147 -4.74 9.02 3.90
CA PHE A 147 -5.29 9.13 2.55
C PHE A 147 -6.72 8.59 2.43
N SER A 148 -7.08 7.60 3.24
CA SER A 148 -8.45 7.12 3.40
C SER A 148 -9.34 8.12 4.16
N ALA A 149 -8.78 9.07 4.93
CA ALA A 149 -9.52 10.12 5.64
C ALA A 149 -10.00 11.28 4.76
N ARG A 150 -9.64 11.29 3.48
CA ARG A 150 -9.71 12.49 2.63
C ARG A 150 -11.06 13.18 2.59
N LEU A 151 -12.18 12.45 2.63
CA LEU A 151 -13.51 13.05 2.67
C LEU A 151 -13.74 13.78 3.99
N VAL A 152 -13.26 13.22 5.11
CA VAL A 152 -13.29 13.90 6.41
C VAL A 152 -12.42 15.16 6.35
N LEU A 153 -11.23 15.07 5.77
CA LEU A 153 -10.32 16.22 5.66
C LEU A 153 -10.88 17.32 4.74
N LYS A 154 -11.51 16.93 3.63
CA LYS A 154 -12.20 17.84 2.72
C LYS A 154 -13.42 18.50 3.38
N HIS A 155 -14.28 17.73 4.02
CA HIS A 155 -15.54 18.25 4.54
C HIS A 155 -15.42 18.94 5.91
N CYS A 156 -14.46 18.55 6.74
CA CYS A 156 -14.28 19.13 8.08
C CYS A 156 -13.20 20.21 8.13
N PHE A 157 -12.23 20.20 7.22
CA PHE A 157 -11.07 21.11 7.26
C PHE A 157 -10.83 21.87 5.95
N ASP A 158 -11.70 21.70 4.94
CA ASP A 158 -11.57 22.31 3.61
C ASP A 158 -10.21 22.04 2.95
N GLN A 159 -9.65 20.86 3.19
CA GLN A 159 -8.34 20.43 2.69
C GLN A 159 -8.47 19.30 1.67
N ASP A 160 -7.87 19.50 0.49
CA ASP A 160 -7.62 18.42 -0.46
C ASP A 160 -6.34 17.68 -0.09
N THR A 161 -6.48 16.46 0.40
CA THR A 161 -5.36 15.63 0.91
C THR A 161 -4.54 14.98 -0.18
N LEU A 162 -5.02 14.96 -1.43
CA LEU A 162 -4.29 14.38 -2.56
C LEU A 162 -3.47 15.45 -3.31
N THR A 163 -2.81 16.31 -2.55
CA THR A 163 -1.82 17.25 -3.06
C THR A 163 -0.42 16.76 -2.74
N GLU A 164 0.53 17.05 -3.62
CA GLU A 164 1.94 16.68 -3.41
C GLU A 164 2.51 17.35 -2.15
N THR A 165 2.10 18.59 -1.88
CA THR A 165 2.52 19.31 -0.66
C THR A 165 2.06 18.63 0.62
N LEU A 166 0.82 18.14 0.70
CA LEU A 166 0.36 17.41 1.88
C LEU A 166 0.95 16.00 1.95
N ARG A 167 1.15 15.33 0.82
CA ARG A 167 1.89 14.06 0.76
C ARG A 167 3.27 14.23 1.39
N ASP A 168 4.03 15.23 0.97
CA ASP A 168 5.42 15.43 1.42
C ASP A 168 5.48 15.77 2.91
N ARG A 169 4.59 16.65 3.39
CA ARG A 169 4.46 16.96 4.81
C ARG A 169 4.08 15.73 5.65
N TYR A 170 3.13 14.92 5.17
CA TYR A 170 2.72 13.73 5.90
C TYR A 170 3.78 12.63 5.86
N ARG A 171 4.55 12.56 4.77
CA ARG A 171 5.67 11.65 4.57
C ARG A 171 6.80 11.93 5.56
N GLU A 172 7.18 13.19 5.75
CA GLU A 172 8.16 13.59 6.78
C GLU A 172 7.65 13.30 8.19
N HIS A 173 6.41 13.73 8.51
CA HIS A 173 5.80 13.51 9.82
C HIS A 173 5.73 12.02 10.21
N THR A 174 5.28 11.20 9.27
CA THR A 174 5.15 9.74 9.46
C THR A 174 6.52 9.09 9.63
N LEU A 175 7.52 9.51 8.84
CA LEU A 175 8.89 9.02 8.97
C LEU A 175 9.45 9.30 10.38
N ASP A 176 9.35 10.55 10.83
CA ASP A 176 9.94 10.98 12.09
C ASP A 176 9.33 10.23 13.28
N ILE A 177 8.00 10.08 13.31
CA ILE A 177 7.29 9.33 14.36
C ILE A 177 7.68 7.86 14.36
N ILE A 178 7.66 7.21 13.20
CA ILE A 178 7.91 5.77 13.11
C ILE A 178 9.38 5.46 13.44
N MET A 179 10.32 6.25 12.91
CA MET A 179 11.75 6.06 13.17
C MET A 179 12.09 6.30 14.64
N ALA A 180 11.59 7.39 15.23
CA ALA A 180 11.77 7.64 16.66
C ALA A 180 11.19 6.51 17.54
N GLY A 181 10.12 5.87 17.06
CA GLY A 181 9.47 4.76 17.74
C GLY A 181 10.21 3.42 17.67
N ILE A 182 11.19 3.24 16.78
CA ILE A 182 11.90 1.95 16.59
C ILE A 182 13.42 2.02 16.82
N LEU A 183 14.05 3.18 16.66
CA LEU A 183 15.48 3.32 16.91
C LEU A 183 15.84 2.89 18.35
N ALA A 184 16.94 2.13 18.48
CA ALA A 184 17.52 1.82 19.77
C ALA A 184 18.03 3.11 20.43
N ARG A 185 17.78 3.26 21.73
CA ARG A 185 18.24 4.40 22.52
C ARG A 185 19.60 4.11 23.15
#